data_AF-A0ABD6RW73-F1
#
_entry.id   AF-A0ABD6RW73-F1
#
_cell.length_a   1.000
_cell.length_b   1.000
_cell.length_c   1.000
_cell.angle_alpha   90.00
_cell.angle_beta   90.00
_cell.angle_gamma   90.00
#
_symmetry.space_group_name_H-M   'P 1'
#
loop_
_entity.id
_entity.type
_entity.pdbx_description
1 polymer ?
#
loop_
_entity_poly.entity_id
_entity_poly.type
_entity_poly.pdbx_seq_one_letter_code
_entity_poly.pdbx_strand_id
1 'polypeptide(L)'
;NLLGSLIVFALTVRDYILQLDYKEDLEDYIDNLKNFWNGSETKLIQFILENDQNYYAWVPKEANIPNMYEVKIESVDVEEVL
;
A
#
# COMPACT_ATOMS: atom_id res chain seq x y z
N ASN A 1 -4.67 -13.07 15.13
CA ASN A 1 -4.58 -12.52 13.76
C ASN A 1 -5.67 -11.47 13.59
N LEU A 2 -5.42 -10.27 14.11
CA LEU A 2 -6.27 -9.08 14.00
C LEU A 2 -5.44 -7.79 13.97
N LEU A 3 -4.24 -7.77 14.58
CA LEU A 3 -3.50 -6.53 14.83
C LEU A 3 -2.99 -5.88 13.54
N GLY A 4 -2.36 -6.65 12.65
CA GLY A 4 -1.90 -6.12 11.35
C GLY A 4 -3.04 -5.52 10.54
N SER A 5 -4.19 -6.21 10.46
CA SER A 5 -5.38 -5.71 9.76
C SER A 5 -5.92 -4.42 10.39
N LEU A 6 -6.00 -4.34 11.73
CA LEU A 6 -6.44 -3.13 12.42
C LEU A 6 -5.51 -1.95 12.15
N ILE A 7 -4.21 -2.18 12.04
CA ILE A 7 -3.24 -1.14 11.69
C ILE A 7 -3.46 -0.67 10.25
N VAL A 8 -3.63 -1.58 9.29
CA VAL A 8 -3.94 -1.21 7.90
C VAL A 8 -5.19 -0.35 7.85
N PHE A 9 -6.29 -0.77 8.49
CA PHE A 9 -7.54 0.00 8.50
C PHE A 9 -7.38 1.37 9.16
N ALA A 10 -6.66 1.45 10.28
CA ALA A 10 -6.42 2.72 10.96
C ALA A 10 -5.57 3.69 10.12
N LEU A 11 -4.65 3.16 9.30
CA LEU A 11 -3.83 3.95 8.39
C LEU A 11 -4.61 4.38 7.14
N THR A 12 -5.52 3.53 6.63
CA THR A 12 -6.44 3.89 5.55
C THR A 12 -7.36 5.05 5.95
N VAL A 13 -7.98 4.99 7.14
CA VAL A 13 -8.85 6.07 7.65
C VAL A 13 -8.12 7.41 7.80
N ARG A 14 -6.78 7.38 7.85
CA ARG A 14 -5.91 8.56 7.96
C ARG A 14 -5.25 8.95 6.64
N ASP A 15 -5.64 8.34 5.53
CA ASP A 15 -5.09 8.54 4.18
C ASP A 15 -3.58 8.23 4.05
N TYR A 16 -3.03 7.36 4.90
CA TYR A 16 -1.66 6.85 4.73
C TYR A 16 -1.59 5.66 3.76
N ILE A 17 -2.71 4.95 3.62
CA ILE A 17 -2.88 3.80 2.74
C ILE A 17 -4.05 4.10 1.82
N LEU A 18 -3.85 3.97 0.51
CA LEU A 18 -4.94 3.99 -0.47
C LEU A 18 -5.65 2.64 -0.41
N GLN A 19 -6.96 2.68 -0.21
CA GLN A 19 -7.82 1.51 -0.35
C GLN A 19 -8.59 1.61 -1.67
N LEU A 20 -8.61 0.52 -2.43
CA LEU A 20 -9.39 0.37 -3.65
C LEU A 20 -10.27 -0.88 -3.56
N ASP A 21 -11.46 -0.84 -4.15
CA ASP A 21 -12.25 -2.05 -4.40
C ASP A 21 -11.52 -2.93 -5.43
N TYR A 22 -11.67 -4.26 -5.34
CA TYR A 22 -10.97 -5.19 -6.23
C TYR A 22 -11.26 -4.98 -7.74
N LYS A 23 -12.33 -4.25 -8.08
CA LYS A 23 -12.69 -3.91 -9.46
C LYS A 23 -12.03 -2.64 -9.98
N GLU A 24 -11.47 -1.83 -9.11
CA GLU A 24 -10.84 -0.56 -9.47
C GLU A 24 -9.41 -0.78 -9.94
N ASP A 25 -9.00 -0.04 -10.97
CA ASP A 25 -7.64 -0.09 -11.49
C ASP A 25 -6.73 0.83 -10.68
N LEU A 26 -5.58 0.32 -10.23
CA LEU A 26 -4.62 1.10 -9.46
C LEU A 26 -4.08 2.30 -10.26
N GLU A 27 -3.89 2.15 -11.57
CA GLU A 27 -3.32 3.20 -12.43
C GLU A 27 -4.18 4.47 -12.41
N ASP A 28 -5.50 4.33 -12.33
CA ASP A 28 -6.44 5.46 -12.27
C ASP A 28 -6.35 6.27 -10.97
N TYR A 29 -5.77 5.69 -9.91
CA TYR A 29 -5.75 6.28 -8.57
C TYR A 29 -4.36 6.50 -7.99
N ILE A 30 -3.29 6.04 -8.66
CA ILE A 30 -1.94 6.10 -8.10
C ILE A 30 -1.47 7.52 -7.80
N ASP A 31 -1.90 8.49 -8.59
CA ASP A 31 -1.61 9.92 -8.39
C ASP A 31 -2.25 10.47 -7.10
N ASN A 32 -3.29 9.83 -6.58
CA ASN A 32 -3.91 10.20 -5.31
C ASN A 32 -3.13 9.68 -4.10
N LEU A 33 -2.18 8.75 -4.30
CA LEU A 33 -1.43 8.14 -3.22
C LEU A 33 -0.37 9.11 -2.69
N LYS A 34 -0.57 9.55 -1.44
CA LYS A 34 0.35 10.49 -0.77
C LYS A 34 1.70 9.81 -0.51
N ASN A 35 2.78 10.45 -0.95
CA ASN A 35 4.14 10.07 -0.57
C ASN A 35 4.57 10.87 0.67
N PHE A 36 4.78 10.17 1.79
CA PHE A 36 5.23 10.77 3.06
C PHE A 36 6.75 10.70 3.26
N TRP A 37 7.47 10.05 2.35
CA TRP A 37 8.91 9.78 2.44
C TRP A 37 9.73 10.78 1.63
N ASN A 38 9.41 12.07 1.78
CA ASN A 38 10.05 13.16 1.05
C ASN A 38 11.58 13.05 1.05
N GLY A 39 12.18 12.92 -0.13
CA GLY A 39 13.64 12.86 -0.31
C GLY A 39 14.23 11.46 -0.43
N SER A 40 13.44 10.40 -0.28
CA SER A 40 13.84 9.01 -0.57
C SER A 40 13.23 8.51 -1.87
N GLU A 41 13.95 7.65 -2.59
CA GLU A 41 13.32 6.85 -3.64
C GLU A 41 12.33 5.87 -3.01
N THR A 42 11.11 5.83 -3.51
CA THR A 42 10.05 4.96 -3.01
C THR A 42 9.71 3.83 -3.98
N LYS A 43 9.13 2.77 -3.45
CA LYS A 43 8.46 1.70 -4.19
C LYS A 43 7.03 1.55 -3.70
N LEU A 44 6.17 1.07 -4.57
CA LEU A 44 4.79 0.76 -4.20
C LEU A 44 4.75 -0.62 -3.56
N ILE A 45 3.98 -0.74 -2.49
CA ILE A 45 3.67 -2.02 -1.87
C ILE A 45 2.18 -2.21 -1.72
N GLN A 46 1.75 -3.47 -1.65
CA GLN A 46 0.40 -3.88 -1.32
C GLN A 46 0.39 -4.65 0.01
N PHE A 47 -0.57 -4.34 0.88
CA PHE A 47 -0.88 -5.12 2.07
C PHE A 47 -1.95 -6.16 1.73
N ILE A 48 -1.61 -7.45 1.86
CA ILE A 48 -2.50 -8.55 1.48
C ILE A 48 -3.44 -8.89 2.64
N LEU A 49 -4.71 -8.55 2.48
CA LEU A 49 -5.79 -8.96 3.36
C LEU A 49 -6.76 -9.87 2.58
N GLU A 50 -7.29 -10.90 3.23
CA GLU A 50 -8.25 -11.85 2.64
C GLU A 50 -9.66 -11.22 2.53
N ASN A 51 -9.80 -10.14 1.76
CA ASN A 51 -11.06 -9.48 1.48
C ASN A 51 -11.09 -8.89 0.06
N ASP A 52 -12.22 -8.29 -0.32
CA ASP A 52 -12.46 -7.76 -1.67
C ASP A 52 -11.86 -6.35 -1.88
N GLN A 53 -10.80 -6.01 -1.14
CA GLN A 53 -10.18 -4.68 -1.16
C GLN A 53 -8.66 -4.79 -1.30
N ASN A 54 -8.07 -3.82 -2.00
CA ASN A 54 -6.64 -3.69 -2.16
C ASN A 54 -6.13 -2.48 -1.36
N TYR A 55 -4.93 -2.60 -0.77
CA TYR A 55 -4.38 -1.59 0.14
C TYR A 55 -2.95 -1.26 -0.25
N TYR A 56 -2.68 -0.01 -0.63
CA TYR A 56 -1.39 0.40 -1.19
C TYR A 56 -0.74 1.55 -0.42
N ALA A 57 0.59 1.55 -0.36
CA ALA A 57 1.38 2.66 0.18
C ALA A 57 2.73 2.78 -0.51
N TRP A 58 3.22 4.02 -0.60
CA TRP A 58 4.63 4.29 -0.91
C TRP A 58 5.48 4.00 0.32
N VAL A 59 6.57 3.26 0.12
CA VAL A 59 7.60 3.03 1.14
C VAL A 59 8.99 3.25 0.55
N PRO A 60 10.01 3.57 1.35
CA PRO A 60 11.38 3.68 0.84
C PRO A 60 11.84 2.38 0.17
N LYS A 61 12.55 2.46 -0.96
CA LYS A 61 12.99 1.27 -1.73
C LYS A 61 13.82 0.32 -0.88
N GLU A 62 14.66 0.86 -0.01
CA GLU A 62 15.54 0.16 0.92
C GLU A 62 14.80 -0.56 2.05
N ALA A 63 13.53 -0.24 2.28
CA ALA A 63 12.73 -0.90 3.30
C ALA A 63 12.46 -2.35 2.90
N ASN A 64 12.98 -3.31 3.67
CA ASN A 64 12.70 -4.73 3.52
C ASN A 64 11.66 -5.16 4.55
N ILE A 65 10.38 -5.04 4.18
CA ILE A 65 9.25 -5.31 5.08
C ILE A 65 8.41 -6.41 4.44
N PRO A 66 8.76 -7.71 4.63
CA PRO A 66 8.01 -8.80 4.02
C PRO A 66 6.62 -8.98 4.65
N ASN A 67 6.44 -8.54 5.90
CA ASN A 67 5.17 -8.64 6.62
C ASN A 67 5.03 -7.49 7.62
N MET A 68 3.79 -7.08 7.89
CA MET A 68 3.41 -6.29 9.05
C MET A 68 2.55 -7.16 9.97
N TYR A 69 3.18 -7.71 11.02
CA TYR A 69 2.60 -8.76 11.85
C TYR A 69 2.18 -9.96 10.98
N GLU A 70 0.89 -10.29 10.95
CA GLU A 70 0.31 -11.37 10.14
C GLU A 70 -0.02 -10.97 8.70
N VAL A 71 0.04 -9.68 8.36
CA VAL A 71 -0.29 -9.17 7.03
C VAL A 71 0.93 -9.27 6.13
N LYS A 72 0.82 -10.07 5.06
CA LYS A 72 1.86 -10.17 4.04
C LYS A 72 1.93 -8.88 3.24
N ILE A 73 3.15 -8.49 2.85
CA ILE A 73 3.39 -7.31 2.02
C ILE A 73 4.08 -7.76 0.73
N GLU A 74 3.60 -7.25 -0.40
CA GLU A 74 4.16 -7.51 -1.73
C GLU A 74 4.55 -6.20 -2.41
N SER A 75 5.63 -6.21 -3.20
CA SER A 75 5.97 -5.06 -4.04
C SER A 75 5.07 -5.08 -5.26
N VAL A 76 4.63 -3.90 -5.69
CA VAL A 76 3.81 -3.73 -6.89
C VAL A 76 4.65 -3.00 -7.93
N ASP A 77 4.85 -3.66 -9.06
CA ASP A 77 5.45 -3.03 -10.23
C ASP A 77 4.34 -2.27 -10.94
N VAL A 78 4.45 -0.94 -10.96
CA VAL A 78 3.57 -0.10 -11.78
C VAL A 78 4.41 0.29 -12.99
N GLU A 79 3.92 0.04 -14.19
CA GLU A 79 4.59 0.55 -15.39
C GLU A 79 4.64 2.08 -15.25
N GLU A 80 5.83 2.66 -15.25
CA GLU A 80 5.97 4.12 -15.22
C GLU A 80 5.23 4.68 -16.43
N VAL A 81 4.14 5.41 -16.19
CA VAL A 81 3.55 6.28 -17.20
C VAL A 81 4.54 7.42 -17.42
N LEU A 82 5.40 7.26 -18.43
CA LEU A 82 6.41 8.21 -18.87
C LEU A 82 5.82 9.58 -19.27
#